data_AF-A0A7X9GW69-F1
#
_entry.id   AF-A0A7X9GW69-F1
#
_cell.length_a   1.000
_cell.length_b   1.000
_cell.length_c   1.000
_cell.angle_alpha   90.00
_cell.angle_beta   90.00
_cell.angle_gamma   90.00
#
_symmetry.space_group_name_H-M   'P 1'
#
loop_
_entity.id
_entity.type
_entity.pdbx_description
1 polymer ?
#
loop_
_entity_poly.entity_id
_entity_poly.type
_entity_poly.pdbx_seq_one_letter_code
_entity_poly.pdbx_strand_id
1 'polypeptide(L)'
;MRTIIVIIFLLLLLLTIEYPNIFLPLIILTGTILFFTIRRTKNKLQEEEQLISKAINETANLYRRLKSQIDIPVETRIVHYKGGDTKILEGNLQIWLRDGILYFFPFIPVIDRPIDIQNKVYLLEINIKDIEYFFREEKKGRDIVLKFSNKGEDYSMIFSHRDYRIFKEIMPDKDLYSLKKEGKIIELASNDR
;
A
#
# COMPACT_ATOMS: atom_id res chain seq x y z
N MET A 1 -2.80 32.56 33.49
CA MET A 1 -2.99 32.80 32.03
C MET A 1 -4.30 33.52 31.71
N ARG A 2 -5.48 33.04 32.15
CA ARG A 2 -6.77 33.70 31.85
C ARG A 2 -6.88 35.15 32.34
N THR A 3 -6.43 35.45 33.56
CA THR A 3 -6.41 36.82 34.12
C THR A 3 -5.49 37.77 33.35
N ILE A 4 -4.33 37.29 32.89
CA ILE A 4 -3.38 38.09 32.11
C ILE A 4 -3.97 38.46 30.74
N ILE A 5 -4.64 37.51 30.08
CA ILE A 5 -5.32 37.76 28.80
C ILE A 5 -6.43 38.81 28.96
N VAL A 6 -7.22 38.71 30.03
CA VAL A 6 -8.28 39.68 30.35
C VAL A 6 -7.70 41.07 30.59
N ILE A 7 -6.58 41.18 31.33
CA ILE A 7 -5.90 42.45 31.59
C ILE A 7 -5.38 43.06 30.28
N ILE A 8 -4.73 42.27 29.41
CA ILE A 8 -4.23 42.73 28.11
C ILE A 8 -5.39 43.22 27.22
N PHE A 9 -6.51 42.51 27.23
CA PHE A 9 -7.70 42.89 26.45
C PHE A 9 -8.31 44.20 26.94
N LEU A 10 -8.44 44.38 28.26
CA LEU A 10 -8.90 45.63 28.87
C LEU A 10 -7.98 46.81 28.52
N LEU A 11 -6.67 46.59 28.51
CA LEU A 11 -5.67 47.61 28.19
C LEU A 11 -5.73 48.01 26.71
N LEU A 12 -5.92 47.06 25.80
CA LEU A 12 -6.20 47.31 24.38
C LEU A 12 -7.49 48.12 24.16
N LEU A 13 -8.52 47.82 24.96
CA LEU A 13 -9.81 48.49 24.86
C LEU A 13 -9.71 49.96 25.34
N LEU A 14 -9.00 50.20 26.45
CA LEU A 14 -8.70 51.55 26.94
C LEU A 14 -7.92 52.37 25.89
N LEU A 15 -6.87 51.80 25.31
CA LEU A 15 -6.05 52.45 24.28
C LEU A 15 -6.86 52.80 23.03
N THR A 16 -7.86 51.98 22.68
CA THR A 16 -8.74 52.25 21.54
C THR A 16 -9.69 53.41 21.80
N ILE A 17 -10.14 53.59 23.05
CA ILE A 17 -11.00 54.72 23.46
C ILE A 17 -10.19 56.02 23.51
N GLU A 18 -8.98 55.99 24.08
CA GLU A 18 -8.15 57.19 24.25
C GLU A 18 -7.52 57.66 22.93
N TYR A 19 -7.13 56.73 22.06
CA TYR A 19 -6.40 57.03 20.82
C TYR A 19 -7.07 56.38 19.58
N PRO A 20 -8.34 56.70 19.29
CA PRO A 20 -9.12 56.04 18.24
C PRO A 20 -8.49 56.23 16.86
N ASN A 21 -7.92 57.40 16.58
CA ASN A 21 -7.28 57.71 15.29
C ASN A 21 -6.03 56.86 15.01
N ILE A 22 -5.41 56.25 16.02
CA ILE A 22 -4.20 55.43 15.87
C ILE A 22 -4.58 53.94 15.92
N PHE A 23 -5.37 53.53 16.91
CA PHE A 23 -5.68 52.12 17.14
C PHE A 23 -6.75 51.57 16.20
N LEU A 24 -7.75 52.35 15.78
CA LEU A 24 -8.75 51.86 14.82
C LEU A 24 -8.13 51.49 13.46
N PRO A 25 -7.29 52.32 12.82
CA PRO A 25 -6.58 51.93 11.60
C PRO A 25 -5.67 50.71 11.80
N LEU A 26 -5.01 50.59 12.95
CA LEU A 26 -4.15 49.44 13.27
C LEU A 26 -4.96 48.14 13.36
N ILE A 27 -6.12 48.16 14.03
CA ILE A 27 -7.03 47.01 14.12
C ILE A 27 -7.56 46.62 12.74
N ILE A 28 -7.95 47.60 11.91
CA ILE A 28 -8.41 47.34 10.54
C ILE A 28 -7.28 46.72 9.71
N LEU A 29 -6.07 47.28 9.77
CA LEU A 29 -4.92 46.79 9.02
C LEU A 29 -4.56 45.35 9.42
N THR A 30 -4.42 45.10 10.73
CA THR A 30 -4.09 43.77 11.26
C THR A 30 -5.19 42.75 10.95
N GLY A 31 -6.46 43.13 11.11
CA GLY A 31 -7.61 42.29 10.74
C GLY A 31 -7.63 41.93 9.26
N THR A 32 -7.30 42.90 8.40
CA THR A 32 -7.23 42.69 6.94
C THR A 32 -6.11 41.71 6.58
N ILE A 33 -4.90 41.90 7.13
CA ILE A 33 -3.76 40.99 6.92
C ILE A 33 -4.10 39.57 7.39
N LEU A 34 -4.67 39.43 8.59
CA LEU A 34 -5.10 38.14 9.14
C LEU A 34 -6.16 37.47 8.27
N PHE A 35 -7.17 38.22 7.82
CA PHE A 35 -8.21 37.70 6.93
C PHE A 35 -7.63 37.14 5.63
N PHE A 36 -6.74 37.89 4.96
CA PHE A 36 -6.10 37.42 3.74
C PHE A 36 -5.21 36.19 3.97
N THR A 37 -4.53 36.15 5.12
CA THR A 37 -3.65 35.03 5.47
C THR A 37 -4.46 33.75 5.72
N ILE A 38 -5.52 33.84 6.53
CA ILE A 38 -6.43 32.72 6.81
C ILE A 38 -7.10 32.24 5.53
N ARG A 39 -7.59 33.17 4.69
CA ARG A 39 -8.22 32.83 3.41
C ARG A 39 -7.27 32.11 2.47
N ARG A 40 -6.02 32.57 2.36
CA ARG A 40 -5.00 31.93 1.51
C ARG A 40 -4.67 30.52 2.00
N THR A 41 -4.50 30.32 3.31
CA THR A 41 -4.23 29.01 3.89
C THR A 41 -5.40 28.06 3.68
N LYS A 42 -6.64 28.52 3.90
CA LYS A 42 -7.85 27.71 3.68
C LYS A 42 -7.99 27.28 2.21
N ASN A 43 -7.73 28.19 1.27
CA ASN A 43 -7.79 27.87 -0.16
C ASN A 43 -6.73 26.81 -0.53
N LYS A 44 -5.50 26.94 -0.03
CA LYS A 44 -4.45 25.93 -0.26
C LYS A 44 -4.82 24.55 0.28
N LEU A 45 -5.33 24.48 1.51
CA LEU A 45 -5.78 23.23 2.10
C LEU A 45 -6.92 22.60 1.28
N GLN A 46 -7.87 23.41 0.82
CA GLN A 46 -8.96 22.93 -0.02
C GLN A 46 -8.47 22.43 -1.39
N GLU A 47 -7.51 23.11 -2.01
CA GLU A 47 -6.88 22.65 -3.27
C GLU A 47 -6.14 21.32 -3.07
N GLU A 48 -5.38 21.17 -1.98
CA GLU A 48 -4.70 19.92 -1.62
C GLU A 48 -5.69 18.77 -1.38
N GLU A 49 -6.76 19.02 -0.62
CA GLU A 49 -7.84 18.03 -0.38
C GLU A 49 -8.51 17.61 -1.69
N GLN A 50 -8.76 18.55 -2.61
CA GLN A 50 -9.34 18.26 -3.92
C GLN A 50 -8.40 17.42 -4.79
N LEU A 51 -7.10 17.72 -4.79
CA LEU A 51 -6.10 16.95 -5.52
C LEU A 51 -5.99 15.53 -4.98
N ILE A 52 -5.97 15.36 -3.66
CA ILE A 52 -5.95 14.04 -3.00
C ILE A 52 -7.21 13.26 -3.33
N SER A 53 -8.39 13.89 -3.21
CA SER A 53 -9.67 13.25 -3.50
C SER A 53 -9.78 12.82 -4.96
N LYS A 54 -9.27 13.65 -5.89
CA LYS A 54 -9.21 13.32 -7.31
C LYS A 54 -8.30 12.11 -7.56
N ALA A 55 -7.10 12.10 -6.98
CA ALA A 55 -6.17 10.98 -7.10
C ALA A 55 -6.77 9.67 -6.53
N ILE A 56 -7.40 9.72 -5.36
CA ILE A 56 -8.09 8.57 -4.75
C ILE A 56 -9.19 8.04 -5.68
N ASN A 57 -10.02 8.93 -6.23
CA ASN A 57 -11.10 8.55 -7.14
C ASN A 57 -10.58 7.94 -8.44
N GLU A 58 -9.51 8.49 -9.01
CA GLU A 58 -8.84 7.94 -10.20
C GLU A 58 -8.29 6.54 -9.92
N THR A 59 -7.58 6.37 -8.79
CA THR A 59 -7.08 5.07 -8.33
C THR A 59 -8.22 4.06 -8.15
N ALA A 60 -9.29 4.45 -7.48
CA ALA A 60 -10.46 3.59 -7.24
C ALA A 60 -11.16 3.17 -8.52
N ASN A 61 -11.31 4.09 -9.48
CA ASN A 61 -11.93 3.81 -10.76
C ASN A 61 -11.09 2.85 -11.61
N LEU A 62 -9.76 3.02 -11.65
CA LEU A 62 -8.87 2.12 -12.38
C LEU A 62 -8.86 0.72 -11.75
N TYR A 63 -8.78 0.61 -10.42
CA TYR A 63 -8.87 -0.67 -9.72
C TYR A 63 -10.20 -1.38 -10.02
N ARG A 64 -11.33 -0.67 -9.95
CA ARG A 64 -12.66 -1.23 -10.25
C ARG A 64 -12.76 -1.71 -11.69
N ARG A 65 -12.21 -0.96 -12.65
CA ARG A 65 -12.15 -1.34 -14.06
C ARG A 65 -11.38 -2.64 -14.25
N LEU A 66 -10.17 -2.72 -13.71
CA LEU A 66 -9.32 -3.92 -13.81
C LEU A 66 -9.99 -5.13 -13.15
N LYS A 67 -10.52 -4.95 -11.94
CA LYS A 67 -11.24 -6.00 -11.21
C LYS A 67 -12.46 -6.52 -11.97
N SER A 68 -13.22 -5.65 -12.65
CA SER A 68 -14.40 -6.04 -13.42
C SER A 68 -14.12 -6.90 -14.65
N GLN A 69 -12.85 -6.95 -15.09
CA GLN A 69 -12.42 -7.75 -16.25
C GLN A 69 -11.97 -9.16 -15.85
N ILE A 70 -11.93 -9.47 -14.55
CA ILE A 70 -11.38 -10.71 -14.02
C ILE A 70 -12.50 -11.49 -13.31
N ASP A 71 -12.68 -12.75 -13.69
CA ASP A 71 -13.55 -13.69 -12.99
C ASP A 71 -12.82 -14.26 -11.77
N ILE A 72 -13.05 -13.66 -10.61
CA ILE A 72 -12.41 -14.06 -9.34
C ILE A 72 -13.33 -15.09 -8.65
N PRO A 73 -12.88 -16.35 -8.46
CA PRO A 73 -13.73 -17.37 -7.85
C PRO A 73 -14.01 -17.09 -6.37
N VAL A 74 -15.12 -17.63 -5.88
CA VAL A 74 -15.54 -17.50 -4.47
C VAL A 74 -14.52 -18.13 -3.51
N GLU A 75 -13.83 -19.17 -3.97
CA GLU A 75 -12.89 -19.99 -3.18
C GLU A 75 -11.50 -19.36 -3.02
N THR A 76 -11.32 -18.08 -3.38
CA THR A 76 -10.04 -17.38 -3.22
C THR A 76 -9.55 -17.38 -1.78
N ARG A 77 -8.22 -17.39 -1.64
CA ARG A 77 -7.53 -17.14 -0.37
C ARG A 77 -6.80 -15.80 -0.46
N ILE A 78 -6.41 -15.25 0.69
CA ILE A 78 -5.65 -14.00 0.76
C ILE A 78 -4.26 -14.33 1.32
N VAL A 79 -3.23 -13.87 0.63
CA VAL A 79 -1.83 -13.97 1.05
C VAL A 79 -1.21 -12.58 1.08
N HIS A 80 -0.24 -12.36 1.96
CA HIS A 80 0.41 -11.07 2.15
C HIS A 80 1.77 -11.06 1.45
N TYR A 81 1.82 -10.42 0.27
CA TYR A 81 3.02 -10.23 -0.54
C TYR A 81 3.88 -9.08 0.01
N LYS A 82 5.17 -9.36 0.19
CA LYS A 82 6.16 -8.46 0.78
C LYS A 82 7.18 -7.92 -0.21
N GLY A 83 7.14 -8.37 -1.46
CA GLY A 83 8.11 -7.99 -2.50
C GLY A 83 8.81 -9.19 -3.13
N GLY A 84 9.81 -8.93 -3.95
CA GLY A 84 10.47 -9.92 -4.80
C GLY A 84 10.69 -9.35 -6.20
N ASP A 85 10.85 -10.23 -7.17
CA ASP A 85 11.18 -9.86 -8.55
C ASP A 85 9.94 -9.40 -9.33
N THR A 86 8.74 -9.76 -8.86
CA THR A 86 7.49 -9.33 -9.49
C THR A 86 7.09 -7.92 -9.07
N LYS A 87 6.68 -7.10 -10.04
CA LYS A 87 6.29 -5.69 -9.84
C LYS A 87 4.80 -5.52 -9.47
N ILE A 88 4.13 -6.59 -9.05
CA ILE A 88 2.75 -6.53 -8.55
C ILE A 88 2.71 -5.74 -7.24
N LEU A 89 1.58 -5.09 -6.96
CA LEU A 89 1.40 -4.25 -5.77
C LEU A 89 1.63 -5.06 -4.49
N GLU A 90 2.54 -4.57 -3.63
CA GLU A 90 2.78 -5.13 -2.30
C GLU A 90 1.54 -5.02 -1.39
N GLY A 91 1.40 -5.99 -0.48
CA GLY A 91 0.27 -6.10 0.43
C GLY A 91 -0.55 -7.35 0.17
N ASN A 92 -1.87 -7.26 0.40
CA ASN A 92 -2.74 -8.43 0.30
C ASN A 92 -3.02 -8.77 -1.16
N LEU A 93 -2.80 -10.02 -1.55
CA LEU A 93 -3.15 -10.58 -2.85
C LEU A 93 -4.22 -11.66 -2.65
N GLN A 94 -5.23 -11.67 -3.50
CA GLN A 94 -6.06 -12.84 -3.74
C GLN A 94 -5.26 -13.87 -4.52
N ILE A 95 -5.32 -15.13 -4.08
CA ILE A 95 -4.69 -16.27 -4.71
C ILE A 95 -5.74 -17.36 -4.98
N TRP A 96 -5.66 -17.98 -6.16
CA TRP A 96 -6.44 -19.17 -6.50
C TRP A 96 -5.74 -19.97 -7.59
N LEU A 97 -6.09 -21.26 -7.66
CA LEU A 97 -5.61 -22.19 -8.69
C LEU A 97 -6.80 -22.57 -9.57
N ARG A 98 -6.67 -22.41 -10.90
CA ARG A 98 -7.64 -22.89 -11.88
C ARG A 98 -6.89 -23.37 -13.11
N ASP A 99 -7.27 -24.54 -13.63
CA ASP A 99 -6.69 -25.13 -14.86
C ASP A 99 -5.15 -25.23 -14.87
N GLY A 100 -4.55 -25.48 -13.70
CA GLY A 100 -3.09 -25.57 -13.55
C GLY A 100 -2.36 -24.23 -13.57
N ILE A 101 -3.08 -23.11 -13.54
CA ILE A 101 -2.54 -21.75 -13.45
C ILE A 101 -2.83 -21.19 -12.05
N LEU A 102 -1.77 -20.76 -11.39
CA LEU A 102 -1.83 -20.05 -10.12
C LEU A 102 -1.97 -18.56 -10.40
N TYR A 103 -3.07 -17.98 -9.94
CA TYR A 103 -3.41 -16.59 -10.16
C TYR A 103 -3.14 -15.76 -8.91
N PHE A 104 -2.62 -14.54 -9.11
CA PHE A 104 -2.51 -13.53 -8.06
C PHE A 104 -3.12 -12.21 -8.52
N PHE A 105 -3.93 -11.60 -7.68
CA PHE A 105 -4.51 -10.28 -7.94
C PHE A 105 -4.54 -9.42 -6.67
N PRO A 106 -4.18 -8.12 -6.73
CA PRO A 106 -4.19 -7.28 -5.53
C PRO A 106 -5.58 -7.14 -4.89
N PHE A 107 -5.66 -7.38 -3.59
CA PHE A 107 -6.86 -7.21 -2.79
C PHE A 107 -6.82 -5.89 -2.02
N ILE A 108 -7.52 -4.89 -2.54
CA ILE A 108 -7.59 -3.55 -1.95
C ILE A 108 -9.04 -3.30 -1.50
N PRO A 109 -9.38 -3.53 -0.22
CA PRO A 109 -10.76 -3.40 0.25
C PRO A 109 -11.23 -1.94 0.27
N VAL A 110 -10.34 -1.02 0.61
CA VAL A 110 -10.59 0.43 0.67
C VAL A 110 -9.38 1.17 0.11
N ILE A 111 -9.63 2.17 -0.73
CA ILE A 111 -8.61 3.11 -1.24
C ILE A 111 -8.90 4.44 -0.56
N ASP A 112 -8.23 4.70 0.55
CA ASP A 112 -8.37 5.91 1.38
C ASP A 112 -7.21 6.89 1.19
N ARG A 113 -6.21 6.51 0.40
CA ARG A 113 -5.03 7.30 0.06
C ARG A 113 -4.63 7.10 -1.39
N PRO A 114 -3.91 8.06 -1.99
CA PRO A 114 -3.33 7.87 -3.32
C PRO A 114 -2.38 6.67 -3.29
N ILE A 115 -2.62 5.70 -4.18
CA ILE A 115 -1.76 4.53 -4.38
C ILE A 115 -1.29 4.57 -5.83
N ASP A 116 0.02 4.42 -6.02
CA ASP A 116 0.58 4.18 -7.35
C ASP A 116 0.21 2.76 -7.81
N ILE A 117 -0.92 2.67 -8.51
CA ILE A 117 -1.45 1.42 -9.04
C ILE A 117 -1.03 1.19 -10.50
N GLN A 118 -0.48 2.21 -11.17
CA GLN A 118 -0.15 2.13 -12.57
C GLN A 118 0.96 1.09 -12.77
N ASN A 119 0.72 0.11 -13.64
CA ASN A 119 1.63 -1.02 -13.89
C ASN A 119 1.92 -1.93 -12.67
N LYS A 120 1.24 -1.74 -11.53
CA LYS A 120 1.37 -2.58 -10.32
C LYS A 120 0.11 -3.39 -10.01
N VAL A 121 -1.05 -2.95 -10.50
CA VAL A 121 -2.30 -3.71 -10.42
C VAL A 121 -2.54 -4.42 -11.74
N TYR A 122 -2.28 -5.72 -11.75
CA TYR A 122 -2.54 -6.61 -12.88
C TYR A 122 -2.80 -8.03 -12.36
N LEU A 123 -3.43 -8.87 -13.18
CA LEU A 123 -3.56 -10.30 -12.91
C LEU A 123 -2.22 -10.96 -13.23
N LEU A 124 -1.54 -11.48 -12.21
CA LEU A 124 -0.34 -12.27 -12.41
C LEU A 124 -0.76 -13.75 -12.54
N GLU A 125 -0.30 -14.38 -13.61
CA GLU A 125 -0.59 -15.76 -13.96
C GLU A 125 0.71 -16.56 -14.00
N ILE A 126 0.78 -17.64 -13.23
CA ILE A 126 1.95 -18.51 -13.17
C ILE A 126 1.50 -19.93 -13.42
N ASN A 127 2.03 -20.59 -14.46
CA ASN A 127 1.75 -22.01 -14.66
C ASN A 127 2.38 -22.80 -13.50
N ILE A 128 1.62 -23.72 -12.90
CA ILE A 128 2.13 -24.53 -11.79
C ILE A 128 3.33 -25.40 -12.19
N LYS A 129 3.48 -25.71 -13.48
CA LYS A 129 4.64 -26.43 -14.02
C LYS A 129 5.91 -25.59 -13.96
N ASP A 130 5.78 -24.27 -14.11
CA ASP A 130 6.90 -23.33 -14.10
C ASP A 130 7.31 -22.94 -12.68
N ILE A 131 6.49 -23.28 -11.67
CA ILE A 131 6.85 -23.17 -10.26
C ILE A 131 7.84 -24.29 -9.92
N GLU A 132 9.03 -23.93 -9.47
CA GLU A 132 10.03 -24.90 -9.04
C GLU A 132 9.67 -25.46 -7.66
N TYR A 133 9.59 -24.56 -6.68
CA TYR A 133 9.27 -24.87 -5.30
C TYR A 133 8.90 -23.61 -4.50
N PHE A 134 8.32 -23.82 -3.33
CA PHE A 134 8.25 -22.80 -2.29
C PHE A 134 8.83 -23.34 -0.98
N PHE A 135 9.34 -22.44 -0.14
CA PHE A 135 9.89 -22.81 1.16
C PHE A 135 9.77 -21.67 2.17
N ARG A 136 9.92 -22.03 3.44
CA ARG A 136 10.03 -21.06 4.54
C ARG A 136 11.50 -20.74 4.79
N GLU A 137 11.89 -19.47 4.67
CA GLU A 137 13.26 -19.03 4.92
C GLU A 137 13.55 -19.02 6.43
N GLU A 138 14.45 -19.89 6.91
CA GLU A 138 14.74 -20.03 8.34
C GLU A 138 15.60 -18.89 8.90
N LYS A 139 16.43 -18.25 8.05
CA LYS A 139 17.49 -17.32 8.51
C LYS A 139 17.07 -15.85 8.53
N LYS A 140 15.99 -15.45 7.84
CA LYS A 140 15.47 -14.07 7.80
C LYS A 140 13.95 -14.07 7.90
N GLY A 141 13.40 -13.57 9.01
CA GLY A 141 11.99 -13.20 9.12
C GLY A 141 10.93 -14.32 9.07
N ARG A 142 11.32 -15.58 8.81
CA ARG A 142 10.44 -16.73 8.55
C ARG A 142 9.61 -16.60 7.27
N ASP A 143 9.96 -15.73 6.34
CA ASP A 143 9.13 -15.46 5.16
C ASP A 143 9.06 -16.66 4.21
N ILE A 144 8.03 -16.68 3.39
CA ILE A 144 7.84 -17.71 2.36
C ILE A 144 8.43 -17.18 1.08
N VAL A 145 9.25 -17.97 0.43
CA VAL A 145 9.79 -17.67 -0.88
C VAL A 145 9.19 -18.64 -1.87
N LEU A 146 8.49 -18.13 -2.88
CA LEU A 146 8.02 -18.86 -4.06
C LEU A 146 9.02 -18.63 -5.19
N LYS A 147 9.57 -19.71 -5.76
CA LYS A 147 10.49 -19.68 -6.91
C LYS A 147 9.80 -20.25 -8.14
N PHE A 148 9.88 -19.55 -9.26
CA PHE A 148 9.30 -19.97 -10.52
C PHE A 148 10.08 -19.40 -11.70
N SER A 149 10.04 -20.07 -12.85
CA SER A 149 10.60 -19.58 -14.10
C SER A 149 9.50 -18.94 -14.95
N ASN A 150 9.82 -17.91 -15.72
CA ASN A 150 8.90 -17.35 -16.70
C ASN A 150 9.70 -16.91 -17.93
N LYS A 151 9.41 -17.50 -19.08
CA LYS A 151 10.13 -17.25 -20.35
C LYS A 151 11.66 -17.44 -20.25
N GLY A 152 12.11 -18.37 -19.39
CA GLY A 152 13.52 -18.69 -19.20
C GLY A 152 14.27 -17.77 -18.23
N GLU A 153 13.57 -16.86 -17.55
CA GLU A 153 14.10 -16.06 -16.45
C GLU A 153 13.54 -16.56 -15.12
N ASP A 154 14.37 -16.57 -14.08
CA ASP A 154 13.98 -17.02 -12.75
C ASP A 154 13.47 -15.85 -11.91
N TYR A 155 12.32 -16.06 -11.29
CA TYR A 155 11.65 -15.08 -10.46
C TYR A 155 11.43 -15.61 -9.06
N SER A 156 11.32 -14.68 -8.12
CA SER A 156 10.93 -14.95 -6.76
C SER A 156 9.85 -14.00 -6.26
N MET A 157 8.96 -14.55 -5.45
CA MET A 157 7.98 -13.77 -4.69
C MET A 157 8.12 -14.11 -3.21
N ILE A 158 8.11 -13.08 -2.37
CA ILE A 158 8.26 -13.17 -0.92
C ILE A 158 6.91 -12.87 -0.27
N PHE A 159 6.48 -13.75 0.61
CA PHE A 159 5.21 -13.65 1.32
C PHE A 159 5.40 -13.78 2.84
N SER A 160 4.39 -13.34 3.59
CA SER A 160 4.35 -13.51 5.03
C SER A 160 4.35 -14.97 5.45
N HIS A 161 5.16 -15.32 6.45
CA HIS A 161 5.24 -16.67 7.04
C HIS A 161 3.90 -17.29 7.45
N ARG A 162 2.92 -16.45 7.81
CA ARG A 162 1.59 -16.87 8.28
C ARG A 162 0.81 -17.59 7.18
N ASP A 163 1.13 -17.30 5.92
CA ASP A 163 0.38 -17.76 4.77
C ASP A 163 0.86 -19.13 4.29
N TYR A 164 1.87 -19.74 4.93
CA TYR A 164 2.53 -20.97 4.45
C TYR A 164 1.55 -22.12 4.28
N ARG A 165 0.56 -22.19 5.16
CA ARG A 165 -0.50 -23.20 5.09
C ARG A 165 -1.31 -23.09 3.79
N ILE A 166 -1.56 -21.86 3.30
CA ILE A 166 -2.30 -21.62 2.05
C ILE A 166 -1.51 -22.19 0.87
N PHE A 167 -0.20 -21.92 0.79
CA PHE A 167 0.66 -22.46 -0.27
C PHE A 167 0.68 -24.00 -0.25
N LYS A 168 0.78 -24.60 0.95
CA LYS A 168 0.76 -26.05 1.14
C LYS A 168 -0.58 -26.69 0.76
N GLU A 169 -1.70 -26.01 1.00
CA GLU A 169 -3.02 -26.48 0.61
C GLU A 169 -3.25 -26.35 -0.92
N ILE A 170 -2.76 -25.28 -1.54
CA ILE A 170 -2.96 -25.03 -2.98
C ILE A 170 -2.02 -25.86 -3.86
N MET A 171 -0.76 -26.04 -3.47
CA MET A 171 0.25 -26.74 -4.27
C MET A 171 1.19 -27.58 -3.40
N PRO A 172 0.68 -28.63 -2.72
CA PRO A 172 1.45 -29.43 -1.76
C PRO A 172 2.74 -30.01 -2.35
N ASP A 173 2.71 -30.42 -3.61
CA ASP A 173 3.84 -31.10 -4.28
C ASP A 173 5.02 -30.18 -4.60
N LYS A 174 4.86 -28.86 -4.41
CA LYS A 174 5.90 -27.84 -4.63
C LYS A 174 6.60 -27.42 -3.33
N ASP A 175 6.24 -28.01 -2.20
CA ASP A 175 6.89 -27.72 -0.92
C ASP A 175 8.31 -28.32 -0.89
N LEU A 176 9.33 -27.46 -0.76
CA LEU A 176 10.74 -27.87 -0.82
C LEU A 176 11.09 -28.96 0.21
N TYR A 177 10.53 -28.87 1.43
CA TYR A 177 10.77 -29.88 2.46
C TYR A 177 10.18 -31.24 2.08
N SER A 178 9.01 -31.25 1.43
CA SER A 178 8.38 -32.46 0.93
C SER A 178 9.21 -33.06 -0.21
N LEU A 179 9.74 -32.24 -1.12
CA LEU A 179 10.63 -32.67 -2.20
C LEU A 179 11.95 -33.27 -1.71
N LYS A 180 12.56 -32.70 -0.67
CA LYS A 180 13.77 -33.24 -0.04
C LYS A 180 13.52 -34.59 0.63
N LYS A 181 12.37 -34.74 1.31
CA LYS A 181 11.99 -36.01 1.98
C LYS A 181 11.68 -37.13 0.99
N GLU A 182 11.16 -36.80 -0.19
CA GLU A 182 10.90 -37.75 -1.28
C GLU A 182 12.14 -38.09 -2.13
N GLY A 183 13.32 -37.51 -1.83
CA GLY A 183 14.55 -37.76 -2.59
C GLY A 183 14.53 -37.20 -4.01
N LYS A 184 13.60 -36.29 -4.34
CA LYS A 184 13.45 -35.70 -5.69
C LYS A 184 14.43 -34.58 -5.99
N ILE A 185 15.25 -34.15 -5.03
CA ILE A 185 16.26 -33.12 -5.21
C ILE A 185 17.63 -33.73 -4.94
N ILE A 186 18.41 -33.90 -6.00
CA ILE A 186 19.85 -34.13 -5.91
C ILE A 186 20.43 -32.82 -5.39
N GLU A 187 21.05 -32.85 -4.20
CA GLU A 187 21.85 -31.74 -3.71
C GLU A 187 22.88 -31.36 -4.78
N LEU A 188 22.70 -30.22 -5.45
CA LEU A 188 23.81 -29.53 -6.09
C LEU A 188 24.70 -29.02 -4.97
N ALA A 189 25.59 -29.90 -4.53
CA ALA A 189 26.68 -29.57 -3.64
C ALA A 189 27.45 -28.40 -4.24
N SER A 190 27.42 -27.29 -3.51
CA SER A 190 28.45 -26.24 -3.44
C SER A 190 29.80 -26.76 -3.92
N ASN A 191 30.14 -26.44 -5.16
CA ASN A 191 31.47 -26.67 -5.70
C ASN A 191 32.14 -25.31 -5.88
N ASP A 192 32.44 -24.66 -4.75
CA ASP A 192 33.42 -23.58 -4.70
C ASP A 192 34.70 -24.16 -4.06
N ARG A 193 35.71 -24.32 -4.92
CA ARG A 193 37.11 -24.54 -4.57
C ARG A 193 37.82 -23.20 -4.41
#